data_AF-A0A261Y7R7-F1
#
_entry.id   AF-A0A261Y7R7-F1
#
_cell.length_a   1.000
_cell.length_b   1.000
_cell.length_c   1.000
_cell.angle_alpha   90.00
_cell.angle_beta   90.00
_cell.angle_gamma   90.00
#
_symmetry.space_group_name_H-M   'P 1'
#
loop_
_entity.id
_entity.type
_entity.pdbx_description
1 polymer ?
#
loop_
_entity_poly.entity_id
_entity_poly.type
_entity_poly.pdbx_seq_one_letter_code
_entity_poly.pdbx_strand_id
1 'polypeptide(L)'
;MPSTLTDSLHKAYPETRRTICFTSQDVVELVDRRIGPVTANDLVIKMTRTLVSTGETDINHCTHWDNWFKSTQGIFETDYLSVGRVVHMGIHVQGWKVGDRVANMITHRYKPSQAKEAYSELATNPLNALGCIFEWD
;
A
#
# COMPACT_ATOMS: atom_id res chain seq x y z
N MET A 1 -29.40 29.97 -2.65
CA MET A 1 -28.76 29.55 -1.39
C MET A 1 -27.44 28.87 -1.76
N PRO A 2 -26.27 29.43 -1.44
CA PRO A 2 -25.00 28.89 -1.93
C PRO A 2 -24.66 27.58 -1.19
N SER A 3 -24.47 26.50 -1.95
CA SER A 3 -24.10 25.16 -1.47
C SER A 3 -22.59 25.00 -1.26
N THR A 4 -21.96 25.98 -0.62
CA THR A 4 -20.49 26.03 -0.52
C THR A 4 -20.01 25.57 0.85
N LEU A 5 -19.96 24.25 1.03
CA LEU A 5 -19.10 23.60 2.04
C LEU A 5 -18.24 22.46 1.44
N THR A 6 -18.42 22.15 0.15
CA THR A 6 -17.65 21.11 -0.56
C THR A 6 -16.63 21.65 -1.56
N ASP A 7 -16.65 22.96 -1.88
CA ASP A 7 -15.86 23.54 -2.97
C ASP A 7 -14.57 24.27 -2.53
N SER A 8 -14.09 24.10 -1.29
CA SER A 8 -12.87 24.78 -0.81
C SER A 8 -11.87 23.92 -0.05
N LEU A 9 -11.88 22.59 -0.23
CA LEU A 9 -10.67 21.79 -0.07
C LEU A 9 -10.10 21.55 -1.45
N HIS A 10 -9.25 22.46 -1.96
CA HIS A 10 -8.36 22.12 -3.07
C HIS A 10 -7.74 20.77 -2.75
N LYS A 11 -8.01 19.77 -3.60
CA LYS A 11 -7.51 18.40 -3.42
C LYS A 11 -6.00 18.50 -3.22
N ALA A 12 -5.53 18.21 -2.01
CA ALA A 12 -4.12 18.42 -1.60
C ALA A 12 -3.14 17.42 -2.25
N TYR A 13 -3.59 16.69 -3.27
CA TYR A 13 -2.89 15.60 -3.92
C TYR A 13 -3.38 15.45 -5.38
N PRO A 14 -2.51 14.97 -6.29
CA PRO A 14 -2.84 14.83 -7.72
C PRO A 14 -3.91 13.75 -7.97
N GLU A 15 -4.48 13.71 -9.19
CA GLU A 15 -5.41 12.65 -9.59
C GLU A 15 -4.72 11.32 -9.90
N THR A 16 -3.44 11.38 -10.28
CA THR A 16 -2.62 10.22 -10.58
C THR A 16 -1.36 10.22 -9.72
N ARG A 17 -0.80 9.03 -9.52
CA ARG A 17 0.52 8.80 -8.93
C ARG A 17 1.38 8.03 -9.94
N ARG A 18 2.68 8.31 -9.92
CA ARG A 18 3.65 7.45 -10.61
C ARG A 18 4.08 6.33 -9.67
N THR A 19 4.04 5.09 -10.15
CA THR A 19 4.45 3.91 -9.38
C THR A 19 5.30 2.97 -10.23
N ILE A 20 6.06 2.11 -9.58
CA ILE A 20 6.86 1.07 -10.21
C ILE A 20 6.00 -0.20 -10.28
N CYS A 21 5.77 -0.68 -11.50
CA CYS A 21 4.96 -1.85 -11.76
C CYS A 21 5.77 -2.97 -12.41
N PHE A 22 5.41 -4.21 -12.11
CA PHE A 22 5.65 -5.32 -13.02
C PHE A 22 4.45 -5.46 -13.94
N THR A 23 4.64 -5.24 -15.23
CA THR A 23 3.56 -5.26 -16.25
C THR A 23 3.57 -6.53 -17.11
N SER A 24 4.66 -7.30 -17.02
CA SER A 24 4.78 -8.70 -17.43
C SER A 24 5.97 -9.32 -16.71
N GLN A 25 6.16 -10.64 -16.83
CA GLN A 25 7.36 -11.32 -16.35
C GLN A 25 8.62 -10.61 -16.87
N ASP A 26 9.59 -10.40 -15.99
CA ASP A 26 10.88 -9.75 -16.28
C ASP A 26 10.78 -8.29 -16.79
N VAL A 27 9.63 -7.62 -16.65
CA VAL A 27 9.44 -6.25 -17.15
C VAL A 27 9.06 -5.32 -16.01
N VAL A 28 9.84 -4.25 -15.84
CA VAL A 28 9.64 -3.23 -14.81
C VAL A 28 9.41 -1.88 -15.48
N GLU A 29 8.29 -1.22 -15.17
CA GLU A 29 7.89 0.04 -15.77
C GLU A 29 7.48 1.08 -14.73
N LEU A 30 7.65 2.36 -15.08
CA LEU A 30 7.01 3.46 -14.38
C LEU A 30 5.65 3.72 -15.01
N VAL A 31 4.59 3.53 -14.24
CA VAL A 31 3.21 3.66 -14.71
C VAL A 31 2.51 4.77 -13.92
N ASP A 32 1.77 5.63 -14.63
CA ASP A 32 0.88 6.59 -13.99
C ASP A 32 -0.47 5.90 -13.69
N ARG A 33 -0.84 5.88 -12.41
CA ARG A 33 -2.02 5.18 -11.87
C ARG A 33 -2.96 6.18 -11.21
N ARG A 34 -4.26 6.01 -11.40
CA ARG A 34 -5.26 6.87 -10.75
C ARG A 34 -5.24 6.64 -9.25
N ILE A 35 -5.20 7.72 -8.47
CA ILE A 35 -5.52 7.69 -7.04
C ILE A 35 -7.04 7.54 -6.97
N GLY A 36 -7.50 6.36 -6.56
CA GLY A 36 -8.91 5.98 -6.49
C GLY A 36 -9.77 6.92 -5.63
N PRO A 37 -11.07 6.64 -5.47
CA PRO A 37 -11.91 7.43 -4.57
C PRO A 37 -11.35 7.36 -3.15
N VAL A 38 -11.12 8.53 -2.55
CA VAL A 38 -10.71 8.65 -1.15
C VAL A 38 -11.96 8.79 -0.31
N THR A 39 -12.17 7.86 0.61
CA THR A 39 -13.36 7.81 1.47
C THR A 39 -13.19 8.64 2.73
N ALA A 40 -14.26 8.75 3.51
CA ALA A 40 -14.22 9.41 4.82
C ALA A 40 -13.28 8.75 5.84
N ASN A 41 -12.82 7.51 5.60
CA ASN A 41 -11.97 6.75 6.54
C ASN A 41 -10.52 6.61 6.07
N ASP A 42 -10.16 7.18 4.92
CA ASP A 42 -8.85 6.96 4.31
C ASP A 42 -7.82 8.02 4.71
N LEU A 43 -6.56 7.60 4.78
CA LEU A 43 -5.40 8.48 4.71
C LEU A 43 -4.84 8.47 3.29
N VAL A 44 -4.54 9.65 2.74
CA VAL A 44 -3.70 9.74 1.54
C VAL A 44 -2.27 10.01 1.98
N ILE A 45 -1.36 9.15 1.55
CA ILE A 45 0.05 9.20 1.93
C ILE A 45 0.87 9.55 0.70
N LYS A 46 1.67 10.62 0.81
CA LYS A 46 2.75 10.88 -0.15
C LYS A 46 3.95 10.06 0.26
N MET A 47 4.21 9.00 -0.49
CA MET A 47 5.40 8.16 -0.28
C MET A 47 6.67 8.98 -0.48
N THR A 48 7.66 8.75 0.38
CA THR A 48 8.98 9.40 0.31
C THR A 48 10.07 8.40 -0.02
N ARG A 49 9.92 7.13 0.39
CA ARG A 49 10.83 6.02 0.09
C ARG A 49 10.03 4.72 0.00
N THR A 50 10.52 3.82 -0.84
CA THR A 50 10.07 2.43 -0.96
C THR A 50 11.30 1.54 -0.87
N LEU A 51 11.18 0.43 -0.14
CA LEU A 51 12.18 -0.62 -0.08
C LEU A 51 11.80 -1.70 -1.10
N VAL A 52 12.78 -2.21 -1.84
CA VAL A 52 12.58 -3.36 -2.71
C VAL A 52 13.02 -4.62 -1.98
N SER A 53 12.12 -5.58 -1.78
CA SER A 53 12.44 -6.84 -1.13
C SER A 53 12.98 -7.88 -2.11
N THR A 54 13.77 -8.84 -1.64
CA THR A 54 14.18 -9.97 -2.48
C THR A 54 12.98 -10.83 -2.93
N GLY A 55 11.90 -10.83 -2.14
CA GLY A 55 10.64 -11.48 -2.52
C GLY A 55 9.93 -10.79 -3.69
N GLU A 56 9.96 -9.45 -3.77
CA GLU A 56 9.47 -8.71 -4.94
C GLU A 56 10.23 -9.09 -6.21
N THR A 57 11.56 -9.19 -6.12
CA THR A 57 12.34 -9.60 -7.30
C THR A 57 12.00 -11.02 -7.72
N ASP A 58 11.73 -11.92 -6.77
CA ASP A 58 11.30 -13.30 -7.07
C ASP A 58 9.94 -13.33 -7.77
N ILE A 59 8.99 -12.48 -7.38
CA ILE A 59 7.69 -12.35 -8.06
C ILE A 59 7.85 -11.96 -9.54
N ASN A 60 8.79 -11.06 -9.87
CA ASN A 60 8.99 -10.63 -11.26
C ASN A 60 9.66 -11.69 -12.14
N HIS A 61 10.56 -12.49 -11.54
CA HIS A 61 11.41 -13.42 -12.26
C HIS A 61 10.87 -14.86 -12.29
N CYS A 62 10.11 -15.28 -11.27
CA CYS A 62 9.76 -16.68 -11.07
C CYS A 62 8.27 -16.99 -11.29
N THR A 63 8.04 -18.10 -11.99
CA THR A 63 6.69 -18.59 -12.34
C THR A 63 5.90 -19.16 -11.16
N HIS A 64 6.54 -19.35 -10.01
CA HIS A 64 5.90 -19.80 -8.77
C HIS A 64 4.69 -18.93 -8.39
N TRP A 65 4.75 -17.62 -8.65
CA TRP A 65 3.69 -16.67 -8.35
C TRP A 65 2.75 -16.38 -9.53
N ASP A 66 2.85 -17.11 -10.65
CA ASP A 66 2.08 -16.85 -11.88
C ASP A 66 0.58 -16.75 -11.66
N ASN A 67 0.01 -17.64 -10.83
CA ASN A 67 -1.42 -17.64 -10.54
C ASN A 67 -1.84 -16.39 -9.75
N TRP A 68 -0.96 -15.93 -8.85
CA TRP A 68 -1.20 -14.73 -8.08
C TRP A 68 -1.01 -13.47 -8.93
N PHE A 69 0.05 -13.40 -9.75
CA PHE A 69 0.25 -12.30 -10.70
C PHE A 69 -0.89 -12.19 -11.73
N LYS A 70 -1.43 -13.32 -12.20
CA LYS A 70 -2.66 -13.34 -13.03
C LYS A 70 -3.86 -12.77 -12.27
N SER A 71 -3.95 -12.98 -10.96
CA SER A 71 -5.01 -12.38 -10.13
C SER A 71 -4.91 -10.86 -10.03
N THR A 72 -3.73 -10.28 -10.21
CA THR A 72 -3.52 -8.82 -10.29
C THR A 72 -3.80 -8.24 -11.67
N GLN A 73 -4.44 -9.02 -12.56
CA GLN A 73 -4.70 -8.66 -13.96
C GLN A 73 -3.43 -8.30 -14.75
N GLY A 74 -2.28 -8.88 -14.38
CA GLY A 74 -1.02 -8.67 -15.07
C GLY A 74 -0.32 -7.36 -14.74
N ILE A 75 -0.76 -6.62 -13.72
CA ILE A 75 -0.05 -5.45 -13.21
C ILE A 75 0.16 -5.63 -11.71
N PHE A 76 1.41 -5.66 -11.26
CA PHE A 76 1.75 -5.70 -9.86
C PHE A 76 2.41 -4.40 -9.43
N GLU A 77 1.82 -3.68 -8.46
CA GLU A 77 2.37 -2.45 -7.88
C GLU A 77 3.31 -2.83 -6.71
N THR A 78 4.58 -2.43 -6.78
CA THR A 78 5.66 -2.91 -5.90
C THR A 78 5.82 -2.13 -4.59
N ASP A 79 4.94 -1.17 -4.33
CA ASP A 79 5.11 -0.13 -3.30
C ASP A 79 4.61 -0.51 -1.89
N TYR A 80 4.53 -1.81 -1.60
CA TYR A 80 3.98 -2.30 -0.34
C TYR A 80 4.89 -2.15 0.88
N LEU A 81 6.21 -2.01 0.68
CA LEU A 81 7.18 -1.62 1.71
C LEU A 81 7.56 -0.16 1.54
N SER A 82 6.67 0.74 1.97
CA SER A 82 6.84 2.18 1.76
C SER A 82 6.71 2.98 3.05
N VAL A 83 7.35 4.14 3.07
CA VAL A 83 7.17 5.15 4.11
C VAL A 83 6.82 6.48 3.46
N GLY A 84 6.08 7.32 4.18
CA GLY A 84 5.60 8.57 3.62
C GLY A 84 5.06 9.53 4.67
N ARG A 85 4.34 10.54 4.18
CA ARG A 85 3.64 11.51 5.02
C ARG A 85 2.17 11.60 4.66
N VAL A 86 1.32 11.76 5.67
CA VAL A 86 -0.10 12.08 5.47
C VAL A 86 -0.21 13.42 4.74
N VAL A 87 -0.89 13.43 3.60
CA VAL A 87 -1.19 14.65 2.81
C VAL A 87 -2.68 14.96 2.75
N HIS A 88 -3.53 14.00 3.09
CA HIS A 88 -4.97 14.21 3.23
C HIS A 88 -5.57 13.17 4.18
N MET A 89 -6.69 13.52 4.80
CA MET A 89 -7.42 12.68 5.73
C MET A 89 -8.91 12.74 5.41
N GLY A 90 -9.55 11.57 5.38
CA GLY A 90 -10.99 11.49 5.42
C GLY A 90 -11.55 12.05 6.73
N ILE A 91 -12.78 12.57 6.68
CA ILE A 91 -13.42 13.29 7.80
C ILE A 91 -13.66 12.45 9.06
N HIS A 92 -13.66 11.12 8.95
CA HIS A 92 -13.81 10.22 10.09
C HIS A 92 -12.48 9.70 10.64
N VAL A 93 -11.34 10.04 10.03
CA VAL A 93 -10.04 9.61 10.53
C VAL A 93 -9.68 10.38 11.79
N GLN A 94 -9.37 9.65 12.87
CA GLN A 94 -8.97 10.20 14.16
C GLN A 94 -7.53 9.81 14.52
N GLY A 95 -6.87 10.57 15.39
CA GLY A 95 -5.53 10.25 15.91
C GLY A 95 -4.37 10.57 14.94
N TRP A 96 -4.65 11.16 13.79
CA TRP A 96 -3.66 11.57 12.77
C TRP A 96 -3.77 13.06 12.46
N LYS A 97 -2.73 13.62 11.86
CA LYS A 97 -2.75 14.93 11.21
C LYS A 97 -1.96 14.94 9.90
N VAL A 98 -2.31 15.85 9.00
CA VAL A 98 -1.48 16.13 7.81
C VAL A 98 -0.05 16.46 8.23
N GLY A 99 0.92 15.85 7.56
CA GLY A 99 2.34 15.95 7.85
C GLY A 99 2.89 14.81 8.72
N ASP A 100 2.05 14.04 9.41
CA ASP A 100 2.49 12.88 10.18
C ASP A 100 3.21 11.86 9.29
N ARG A 101 4.21 11.18 9.87
CA ARG A 101 4.93 10.12 9.16
C ARG A 101 4.15 8.82 9.27
N VAL A 102 3.99 8.14 8.15
CA VAL A 102 3.43 6.79 8.10
C VAL A 102 4.54 5.85 7.64
N ALA A 103 4.70 4.73 8.35
CA ALA A 103 5.37 3.57 7.80
C ALA A 103 4.26 2.63 7.33
N ASN A 104 4.11 2.53 6.01
CA ASN A 104 3.11 1.68 5.41
C ASN A 104 3.58 0.24 5.57
N MET A 105 2.79 -0.49 6.32
CA MET A 105 3.01 -1.86 6.63
C MET A 105 1.57 -2.37 6.69
N ILE A 106 1.10 -3.00 5.60
CA ILE A 106 -0.12 -3.82 5.66
C ILE A 106 0.25 -5.01 6.53
N THR A 107 0.26 -4.77 7.84
CA THR A 107 0.89 -5.65 8.81
C THR A 107 0.00 -5.85 10.00
N HIS A 108 -0.22 -7.11 10.29
CA HIS A 108 -0.58 -7.57 11.61
C HIS A 108 0.67 -7.50 12.50
N ARG A 109 0.44 -7.27 13.79
CA ARG A 109 1.48 -7.31 14.83
C ARG A 109 1.32 -8.61 15.61
N TYR A 110 2.40 -9.35 15.77
CA TYR A 110 2.43 -10.62 16.49
C TYR A 110 3.57 -10.63 17.50
N LYS A 111 3.44 -11.43 18.55
CA LYS A 111 4.60 -11.85 19.36
C LYS A 111 5.36 -12.98 18.66
N PRO A 112 6.67 -13.15 18.91
CA PRO A 112 7.44 -14.26 18.34
C PRO A 112 6.84 -15.64 18.63
N SER A 113 6.19 -15.82 19.79
CA SER A 113 5.48 -17.06 20.15
C SER A 113 4.30 -17.38 19.23
N GLN A 114 3.79 -16.40 18.49
CA GLN A 114 2.68 -16.54 17.53
C GLN A 114 3.17 -16.75 16.09
N ALA A 115 4.46 -17.00 15.86
CA ALA A 115 5.00 -17.10 14.52
C ALA A 115 4.23 -18.08 13.62
N LYS A 116 3.87 -19.27 14.13
CA LYS A 116 3.11 -20.26 13.35
C LYS A 116 1.77 -19.73 12.85
N GLU A 117 1.04 -19.00 13.69
CA GLU A 117 -0.23 -18.37 13.32
C GLU A 117 0.00 -17.30 12.25
N ALA A 118 0.97 -16.40 12.47
CA ALA A 118 1.32 -15.33 11.54
C ALA A 118 1.65 -15.86 10.13
N TYR A 119 2.51 -16.88 10.04
CA TYR A 119 2.86 -17.51 8.76
C TYR A 119 1.67 -18.21 8.11
N SER A 120 0.77 -18.81 8.89
CA SER A 120 -0.42 -19.47 8.35
C SER A 120 -1.39 -18.44 7.78
N GLU A 121 -1.66 -17.36 8.51
CA GLU A 121 -2.55 -16.27 8.10
C GLU A 121 -2.05 -15.58 6.83
N LEU A 122 -0.75 -15.25 6.77
CA LEU A 122 -0.15 -14.64 5.58
C LEU A 122 -0.19 -15.57 4.36
N ALA A 123 -0.07 -16.88 4.57
CA ALA A 123 -0.17 -17.86 3.48
C ALA A 123 -1.62 -18.03 2.98
N THR A 124 -2.61 -17.94 3.86
CA THR A 124 -4.03 -18.14 3.48
C THR A 124 -4.72 -16.87 3.02
N ASN A 125 -4.33 -15.71 3.57
CA ASN A 125 -4.98 -14.43 3.32
C ASN A 125 -3.99 -13.34 2.87
N PRO A 126 -3.20 -13.58 1.80
CA PRO A 126 -2.13 -12.68 1.36
C PRO A 126 -2.62 -11.30 0.89
N LEU A 127 -3.93 -11.14 0.62
CA LEU A 127 -4.54 -9.86 0.27
C LEU A 127 -4.84 -8.98 1.50
N ASN A 128 -4.95 -9.59 2.68
CA ASN A 128 -5.28 -8.87 3.92
C ASN A 128 -4.03 -8.34 4.64
N ALA A 129 -2.87 -8.94 4.38
CA ALA A 129 -1.59 -8.49 4.89
C ALA A 129 -0.43 -8.87 3.96
N LEU A 130 0.36 -7.87 3.56
CA LEU A 130 1.56 -8.04 2.75
C LEU A 130 2.82 -8.31 3.61
N GLY A 131 2.69 -8.18 4.93
CA GLY A 131 3.73 -8.60 5.87
C GLY A 131 3.21 -8.65 7.30
N CYS A 132 4.08 -8.87 8.26
CA CYS A 132 3.78 -8.68 9.67
C CYS A 132 4.96 -8.06 10.42
N ILE A 133 4.69 -7.50 11.59
CA ILE A 133 5.71 -7.05 12.53
C ILE A 133 5.71 -8.02 13.70
N PHE A 134 6.87 -8.60 14.01
CA PHE A 134 7.06 -9.24 15.30
C PHE A 134 7.54 -8.22 16.32
N GLU A 135 6.79 -8.09 17.42
CA GLU A 135 7.18 -7.26 18.56
C GLU A 135 7.96 -8.13 19.54
N TRP A 136 9.26 -7.90 19.58
CA TRP A 136 10.19 -8.54 20.48
C TRP A 136 10.31 -7.66 21.72
N ASP A 137 9.69 -8.10 22.82
CA ASP A 137 9.89 -7.54 24.16
C ASP A 137 11.25 -7.99 24.72
#